data_AF-A0A924CFN2-F1
#
_entry.id   AF-A0A924CFN2-F1
#
_cell.length_a   1.000
_cell.length_b   1.000
_cell.length_c   1.000
_cell.angle_alpha   90.00
_cell.angle_beta   90.00
_cell.angle_gamma   90.00
#
_symmetry.space_group_name_H-M   'P 1'
#
loop_
_entity.id
_entity.type
_entity.pdbx_description
1 polymer ?
#
loop_
_entity_poly.entity_id
_entity_poly.type
_entity_poly.pdbx_seq_one_letter_code
_entity_poly.pdbx_strand_id
1 'polypeptide(L)' 'MFENAIEKISGFTRPLHTISRTYGGLIIPGSATFFFVNEAGVAITCKHVASQIPSADNINATYLKFKA' A
#
# COMPACT_ATOMS: atom_id res chain seq x y z
N MET A 1 -8.69 28.50 -2.54
CA MET A 1 -8.55 27.65 -3.75
C MET A 1 -7.87 26.35 -3.32
N PHE A 2 -8.07 25.22 -4.01
CA PHE A 2 -7.59 23.90 -3.59
C PHE A 2 -6.07 23.80 -3.34
N GLU A 3 -5.27 24.73 -3.84
CA GLU A 3 -3.82 24.88 -3.60
C GLU A 3 -3.44 24.78 -2.12
N ASN A 4 -4.01 25.61 -1.24
CA ASN A 4 -3.71 25.58 0.19
C ASN A 4 -4.05 24.23 0.84
N ALA A 5 -5.08 23.54 0.32
CA ALA A 5 -5.47 22.22 0.82
C ALA A 5 -4.47 21.14 0.35
N ILE A 6 -3.99 21.23 -0.89
CA ILE A 6 -2.99 20.33 -1.46
C ILE A 6 -1.65 20.44 -0.72
N GLU A 7 -1.17 21.66 -0.47
CA GLU A 7 0.08 21.86 0.28
C GLU A 7 -0.02 21.31 1.70
N LYS A 8 -1.15 21.58 2.38
CA LYS A 8 -1.37 21.10 3.74
C LYS A 8 -1.46 19.57 3.81
N ILE A 9 -2.19 18.92 2.88
CA ILE A 9 -2.35 17.46 2.89
C ILE A 9 -1.08 16.72 2.42
N SER A 10 -0.25 17.36 1.59
CA SER A 10 1.04 16.81 1.14
C SER A 10 1.93 16.41 2.33
N GLY A 11 1.93 17.20 3.41
CA GLY A 11 2.67 16.89 4.64
C GLY A 11 2.28 15.57 5.32
N PHE A 12 1.04 15.10 5.11
CA PHE A 12 0.48 13.88 5.72
C PHE A 12 0.38 12.70 4.73
N THR A 13 0.49 12.97 3.43
CA THR A 13 0.42 11.95 2.38
C THR A 13 1.74 11.20 2.32
N ARG A 14 1.67 9.87 2.21
CA ARG A 14 2.83 8.98 2.08
C ARG A 14 2.67 8.10 0.84
N PRO A 15 3.74 7.92 0.06
CA PRO A 15 3.73 6.98 -1.05
C PRO A 15 3.76 5.55 -0.53
N LEU A 16 3.08 4.66 -1.25
CA LEU A 16 3.14 3.21 -1.07
C LEU A 16 3.59 2.60 -2.40
N HIS A 17 4.77 1.99 -2.39
CA HIS A 17 5.26 1.22 -3.52
C HIS A 17 5.07 -0.26 -3.26
N THR A 18 4.40 -0.96 -4.18
CA THR A 18 4.16 -2.41 -4.06
C THR A 18 4.85 -3.14 -5.19
N ILE A 19 5.48 -4.27 -4.89
CA ILE A 19 6.06 -5.16 -5.89
C ILE A 19 5.42 -6.53 -5.70
N SER A 20 4.65 -6.97 -6.68
CA SER A 20 4.02 -8.30 -6.69
C SER A 20 4.73 -9.21 -7.68
N ARG A 21 4.75 -10.51 -7.40
CA ARG A 21 5.28 -11.52 -8.31
C ARG A 21 4.24 -12.60 -8.53
N THR A 22 3.98 -12.95 -9.79
CA THR A 22 3.08 -14.07 -10.11
C THR A 22 3.81 -15.40 -10.03
N TYR A 23 3.05 -16.48 -9.94
CA TYR A 23 3.54 -17.80 -10.34
C TYR A 23 4.04 -17.71 -11.79
N GLY A 24 5.26 -18.19 -12.05
CA GLY A 24 5.97 -18.00 -13.34
C GLY A 24 6.96 -16.82 -13.36
N GLY A 25 7.01 -15.99 -12.33
CA GLY A 25 8.09 -15.00 -12.14
C GLY A 25 7.87 -13.62 -12.74
N LEU A 26 6.68 -13.34 -13.30
CA LEU A 26 6.34 -11.99 -13.76
C LEU A 26 6.29 -11.03 -12.57
N ILE A 27 6.97 -9.89 -12.69
CA ILE A 27 7.01 -8.84 -11.67
C ILE A 27 6.03 -7.73 -12.08
N ILE A 28 5.15 -7.35 -11.14
CA ILE A 28 4.12 -6.34 -11.33
C ILE A 28 4.37 -5.21 -10.32
N PRO A 29 4.83 -4.03 -10.76
CA PRO A 29 4.95 -2.87 -9.90
C PRO A 29 3.58 -2.22 -9.68
N GLY A 30 3.39 -1.67 -8.49
CA GLY A 30 2.22 -0.87 -8.14
C GLY A 30 2.63 0.37 -7.33
N SER A 31 1.80 1.39 -7.43
CA SER A 31 1.98 2.66 -6.72
C SER A 31 0.62 3.09 -6.17
N ALA A 32 0.61 3.52 -4.92
CA ALA A 32 -0.55 4.04 -4.23
C ALA A 32 -0.11 5.09 -3.21
N THR A 33 -1.08 5.70 -2.53
CA THR A 33 -0.83 6.62 -1.44
C THR A 33 -1.75 6.31 -0.27
N PHE A 34 -1.31 6.67 0.93
CA PHE A 34 -2.15 6.76 2.12
C PHE A 34 -1.84 8.06 2.83
N PHE A 35 -2.72 8.51 3.72
CA PHE A 35 -2.45 9.69 4.54
C PHE A 35 -2.84 9.44 5.99
N PHE A 36 -2.04 9.99 6.91
CA PHE A 36 -2.32 9.91 8.34
C PHE A 36 -3.37 10.92 8.75
N VAL A 37 -4.31 10.49 9.60
CA VAL A 37 -5.42 11.34 10.08
C VAL A 37 -5.31 11.75 11.54
N ASN A 38 -4.34 11.19 12.28
CA ASN A 38 -4.05 11.55 13.66
C ASN A 38 -2.62 11.17 14.08
N GLU A 39 -2.25 11.55 15.30
CA GLU A 39 -0.94 11.27 15.91
C GLU A 39 -0.79 9.82 16.41
N ALA A 40 -1.88 9.04 16.42
CA ALA A 40 -1.87 7.62 16.80
C ALA A 40 -1.45 6.69 15.64
N GLY A 41 -1.07 7.25 14.49
CA GLY A 41 -0.64 6.46 13.32
C GLY A 41 -1.78 5.84 12.52
N VAL A 42 -3.02 6.34 12.66
CA VAL A 42 -4.14 5.87 11.84
C VAL A 42 -4.01 6.43 10.41
N ALA A 43 -3.99 5.54 9.42
CA ALA A 43 -3.88 5.90 8.01
C ALA A 43 -5.13 5.51 7.22
N ILE A 44 -5.48 6.31 6.21
CA ILE A 44 -6.58 6.07 5.29
C ILE A 44 -6.04 5.95 3.86
N THR A 45 -6.61 5.02 3.08
CA THR A 45 -6.35 4.83 1.66
C THR A 45 -7.58 4.20 0.98
N CYS A 46 -7.53 4.01 -0.32
CA CYS A 46 -8.58 3.31 -1.08
C CYS A 46 -8.74 1.86 -0.58
N LYS A 47 -9.97 1.36 -0.59
CA LYS A 47 -10.32 0.01 -0.11
C LYS A 47 -9.40 -1.09 -0.67
N HIS A 48 -9.10 -1.06 -1.96
CA HIS A 48 -8.26 -2.07 -2.60
C HIS A 48 -6.83 -2.05 -2.04
N VAL A 49 -6.24 -0.86 -1.84
CA VAL A 49 -4.90 -0.72 -1.25
C VAL A 49 -4.89 -1.21 0.19
N ALA A 50 -5.90 -0.81 0.98
CA ALA A 50 -6.06 -1.24 2.37
C ALA A 50 -6.19 -2.76 2.48
N SER A 51 -6.84 -3.43 1.52
CA SER A 51 -6.92 -4.89 1.47
C SER A 51 -5.63 -5.57 1.02
N GLN A 52 -4.82 -4.92 0.18
CA GLN A 52 -3.55 -5.47 -0.32
C GLN A 52 -2.48 -5.57 0.76
N ILE A 53 -2.38 -4.57 1.65
CA ILE A 53 -1.35 -4.49 2.70
C ILE A 53 -1.36 -5.74 3.61
N PRO A 54 -2.46 -6.10 4.30
CA PRO A 54 -2.49 -7.28 5.16
C PRO A 54 -2.47 -8.60 4.38
N SER A 55 -2.92 -8.59 3.11
CA SER A 55 -2.92 -9.79 2.27
C SER A 55 -1.51 -10.21 1.84
N ALA A 56 -0.56 -9.27 1.78
CA ALA A 56 0.80 -9.54 1.32
C ALA A 56 1.50 -10.64 2.13
N ASP A 57 1.38 -10.60 3.46
CA ASP A 57 1.98 -11.60 4.35
C ASP A 57 1.38 -12.99 4.13
N ASN A 58 0.06 -13.09 3.98
CA ASN A 58 -0.61 -14.36 3.73
C ASN A 58 -0.24 -14.95 2.36
N ILE A 59 -0.13 -14.11 1.32
CA ILE A 59 0.33 -14.53 -0.01
C ILE A 59 1.76 -15.06 0.07
N ASN A 60 2.66 -14.35 0.76
CA ASN A 60 4.04 -14.77 0.93
C ASN A 60 4.16 -16.09 1.71
N ALA A 61 3.41 -16.23 2.82
CA ALA A 61 3.36 -17.47 3.60
C ALA A 61 2.84 -18.66 2.78
N THR A 62 1.80 -18.43 1.96
CA THR A 62 1.25 -19.46 1.06
C THR A 62 2.27 -19.90 0.01
N TYR A 63 2.97 -18.95 -0.61
CA TYR A 63 4.03 -19.25 -1.57
C TYR A 63 5.16 -20.07 -0.95
N LEU A 64 5.61 -19.71 0.26
CA LEU A 64 6.67 -20.43 0.96
C LEU A 64 6.27 -21.88 1.26
N LYS A 65 5.02 -22.13 1.63
CA LYS A 65 4.48 -23.48 1.84
C LYS A 65 4.39 -24.30 0.56
N PHE A 66 4.06 -23.66 -0.57
CA PHE A 66 4.01 -24.34 -1.87
C PHE A 66 5.40 -24.67 -2.43
N LYS A 67 6.41 -23.84 -2.13
CA LYS A 67 7.80 -24.03 -2.58
C LYS A 67 8.52 -25.16 -1.83
N ALA A 68 8.16 -25.41 -0.57
CA ALA A 68 8.76 -26.43 0.29
C ALA A 68 8.33 -27.84 -0.12
#